data_AF-A0A059F877-F1
#
_entry.id   AF-A0A059F877-F1
#
_cell.length_a   1.000
_cell.length_b   1.000
_cell.length_c   1.000
_cell.angle_alpha   90.00
_cell.angle_beta   90.00
_cell.angle_gamma   90.00
#
_symmetry.space_group_name_H-M   'P 1'
#
loop_
_entity.id
_entity.type
_entity.pdbx_description
1 polymer ?
#
loop_
_entity_poly.entity_id
_entity_poly.type
_entity_poly.pdbx_seq_one_letter_code
_entity_poly.pdbx_strand_id
1 'polypeptide(L)'
;MSFRPYPVMTVFALISLGILIWLGNWQYGRFIQKMEIDRQTPAWTVLDGEIVPGSEVLSYYYVEGQSGWMRVVAVDTGEEVVYTPVEIVQQIDPPAVCQGEGCASGRLSARGIYKPPFKRNAFTAKDDTANRVFYVLDPATYARLLPAELSSRVRTDVFEPEVIRFVSDNGPYLIDNPYARLRLDDELPPQRHFGYAITWWGLAIALIGVYLAFHYQKGRLRFRNEDKS
;
A
#
# COMPACT_ATOMS: atom_id res chain seq x y z
N MET A 1 -48.73 17.28 -2.66
CA MET A 1 -47.49 17.43 -3.44
C MET A 1 -47.80 17.04 -4.88
N SER A 2 -47.43 17.85 -5.88
CA SER A 2 -47.54 17.45 -7.29
C SER A 2 -46.15 17.34 -7.91
N PHE A 3 -45.91 16.25 -8.64
CA PHE A 3 -44.65 16.00 -9.33
C PHE A 3 -44.92 15.52 -10.76
N ARG A 4 -44.44 16.27 -11.75
CA ARG A 4 -44.62 15.99 -13.18
C ARG A 4 -43.25 16.03 -13.88
N PRO A 5 -42.39 15.02 -13.74
CA PRO A 5 -41.03 15.11 -14.25
C PRO A 5 -40.93 15.13 -15.78
N TYR A 6 -39.75 15.47 -16.31
CA TYR A 6 -39.42 15.31 -17.73
C TYR A 6 -39.00 13.86 -18.02
N PRO A 7 -39.76 13.07 -18.81
CA PRO A 7 -39.55 11.62 -18.92
C PRO A 7 -38.14 11.22 -19.36
N VAL A 8 -37.61 11.86 -20.40
CA VAL A 8 -36.27 11.56 -20.94
C VAL A 8 -35.19 11.85 -19.90
N MET A 9 -35.27 13.01 -19.26
CA MET A 9 -34.34 13.42 -18.21
C MET A 9 -34.42 12.48 -17.00
N THR A 10 -35.62 12.02 -16.63
CA THR A 10 -35.82 11.03 -15.56
C THR A 10 -35.14 9.71 -15.88
N VAL A 11 -35.29 9.20 -17.11
CA VAL A 11 -34.64 7.94 -17.51
C VAL A 11 -33.12 8.06 -17.39
N PHE A 12 -32.52 9.12 -17.93
CA PHE A 12 -31.08 9.35 -17.80
C PHE A 12 -30.65 9.51 -16.34
N ALA A 13 -31.38 10.30 -15.55
CA ALA A 13 -31.08 10.51 -14.13
C ALA A 13 -31.14 9.19 -13.34
N LEU A 14 -32.13 8.32 -13.60
CA LEU A 14 -32.25 7.02 -12.94
C LEU A 14 -31.12 6.06 -13.35
N ILE A 15 -30.75 6.03 -14.62
CA ILE A 15 -29.61 5.22 -15.10
C ILE A 15 -28.32 5.70 -14.44
N SER A 16 -28.04 7.00 -14.50
CA SER A 16 -26.86 7.59 -13.87
C SER A 16 -26.85 7.33 -12.36
N LEU A 17 -27.98 7.51 -11.69
CA LEU A 17 -28.10 7.25 -10.25
C LEU A 17 -27.80 5.77 -9.92
N GLY A 18 -28.35 4.84 -10.70
CA GLY A 18 -28.09 3.41 -10.55
C GLY A 18 -26.59 3.09 -10.69
N ILE A 19 -25.92 3.67 -11.70
CA ILE A 19 -24.47 3.49 -11.90
C ILE A 19 -23.68 4.06 -10.72
N LEU A 20 -23.98 5.28 -10.27
CA LEU A 20 -23.26 5.93 -9.17
C LEU A 20 -23.39 5.13 -7.86
N ILE A 21 -24.59 4.66 -7.54
CA ILE A 21 -24.82 3.82 -6.35
C ILE A 21 -24.09 2.49 -6.48
N TRP A 22 -24.16 1.84 -7.66
CA TRP A 22 -23.48 0.58 -7.91
C TRP A 22 -21.96 0.71 -7.76
N LEU A 23 -21.35 1.73 -8.37
CA LEU A 23 -19.91 2.00 -8.23
C LEU A 23 -19.51 2.32 -6.79
N GLY A 24 -20.31 3.10 -6.07
CA GLY A 24 -20.06 3.40 -4.66
C GLY A 24 -20.07 2.14 -3.79
N ASN A 25 -21.06 1.27 -3.97
CA ASN A 25 -21.17 0.02 -3.23
C ASN A 25 -20.04 -0.96 -3.59
N TRP A 26 -19.65 -1.03 -4.87
CA TRP A 26 -18.54 -1.85 -5.31
C TRP A 26 -17.21 -1.39 -4.67
N GLN A 27 -16.93 -0.09 -4.67
CA GLN A 27 -15.75 0.48 -4.02
C GLN A 27 -15.74 0.20 -2.51
N TYR A 28 -16.88 0.35 -1.83
CA TYR A 28 -17.01 0.02 -0.42
C TYR A 28 -16.77 -1.47 -0.14
N GLY A 29 -17.29 -2.36 -0.99
CA GLY A 29 -17.02 -3.80 -0.91
C GLY A 29 -15.52 -4.12 -1.01
N ARG A 30 -14.79 -3.46 -1.92
CA ARG A 30 -13.33 -3.61 -2.04
C ARG A 30 -12.58 -3.10 -0.80
N PHE A 31 -13.05 -2.01 -0.19
CA PHE A 31 -12.51 -1.53 1.08
C PHE A 31 -12.65 -2.59 2.18
N ILE A 32 -13.87 -3.13 2.39
CA ILE A 32 -14.13 -4.15 3.40
C ILE A 32 -13.31 -5.42 3.17
N GLN A 33 -13.24 -5.90 1.91
CA GLN A 33 -12.46 -7.08 1.57
C GLN A 33 -10.99 -6.90 1.95
N LYS A 34 -10.38 -5.75 1.63
CA LYS A 34 -8.97 -5.50 1.95
C LYS A 34 -8.73 -5.31 3.45
N MET A 35 -9.66 -4.65 4.14
CA MET A 35 -9.62 -4.52 5.60
C MET A 35 -9.68 -5.88 6.29
N GLU A 36 -10.46 -6.82 5.76
CA GLU A 36 -10.55 -8.16 6.33
C GLU A 36 -9.27 -8.96 6.13
N ILE A 37 -8.59 -8.82 4.98
CA ILE A 37 -7.27 -9.43 4.76
C ILE A 37 -6.25 -8.88 5.76
N ASP A 38 -6.26 -7.56 6.02
CA ASP A 38 -5.32 -6.93 6.97
C ASP A 38 -5.53 -7.39 8.42
N ARG A 39 -6.72 -7.91 8.76
CA ARG A 39 -7.01 -8.47 10.10
C ARG A 39 -6.52 -9.91 10.27
N GLN A 40 -6.23 -10.60 9.17
CA GLN A 40 -5.79 -11.99 9.23
C GLN A 40 -4.31 -12.06 9.61
N THR A 41 -4.02 -12.82 10.66
CA THR A 41 -2.64 -13.13 11.02
C THR A 41 -2.05 -14.07 9.98
N PRO A 42 -0.89 -13.74 9.38
CA PRO A 42 -0.26 -14.64 8.45
C PRO A 42 0.26 -15.91 9.14
N ALA A 43 0.45 -16.96 8.34
CA ALA A 43 1.20 -18.14 8.78
C ALA A 43 2.69 -17.76 8.88
N TRP A 44 3.12 -17.39 10.09
CA TRP A 44 4.48 -16.99 10.37
C TRP A 44 5.48 -18.12 10.07
N THR A 45 6.62 -17.75 9.52
CA THR A 45 7.79 -18.62 9.37
C THR A 45 9.02 -17.95 9.98
N VAL A 46 10.13 -18.67 10.05
CA VAL A 46 11.40 -18.18 10.59
C VAL A 46 12.42 -18.15 9.47
N LEU A 47 13.11 -17.01 9.33
CA LEU A 47 14.35 -16.90 8.58
C LEU A 47 15.48 -16.99 9.58
N ASP A 48 16.35 -17.98 9.41
CA ASP A 48 17.53 -18.20 10.24
C ASP A 48 18.73 -18.44 9.33
N GLY A 49 19.82 -17.70 9.55
CA GLY A 49 21.01 -17.78 8.73
C GLY A 49 22.06 -16.72 9.05
N GLU A 50 23.13 -16.68 8.27
CA GLU A 50 24.20 -15.68 8.42
C GLU A 50 23.98 -14.53 7.46
N ILE A 51 24.07 -13.28 7.96
CA ILE A 51 24.02 -12.11 7.10
C ILE A 51 25.26 -12.10 6.21
N VAL A 52 25.04 -12.03 4.89
CA VAL A 52 26.10 -11.96 3.90
C VAL A 52 26.83 -10.61 4.04
N PRO A 53 28.13 -10.61 4.35
CA PRO A 53 28.88 -9.36 4.54
C PRO A 53 28.86 -8.48 3.30
N GLY A 54 28.61 -7.18 3.50
CA GLY A 54 28.57 -6.22 2.39
C GLY A 54 27.44 -6.48 1.39
N SER A 55 26.35 -7.16 1.81
CA SER A 55 25.14 -7.34 0.99
C SER A 55 24.11 -6.22 1.15
N GLU A 56 24.34 -5.29 2.08
CA GLU A 56 23.42 -4.17 2.37
C GLU A 56 23.09 -3.39 1.09
N VAL A 57 21.79 -3.16 0.90
CA VAL A 57 21.23 -2.25 -0.10
C VAL A 57 20.18 -1.37 0.56
N LEU A 58 19.95 -0.19 -0.01
CA LEU A 58 18.90 0.72 0.41
C LEU A 58 17.72 0.60 -0.54
N SER A 59 16.56 0.24 -0.01
CA SER A 59 15.32 0.22 -0.79
C SER A 59 14.41 1.33 -0.31
N TYR A 60 13.89 2.13 -1.25
CA TYR A 60 12.89 3.13 -0.93
C TYR A 60 11.65 2.48 -0.31
N TYR A 61 11.11 3.16 0.69
CA TYR A 61 9.98 2.72 1.49
C TYR A 61 8.87 3.76 1.43
N TYR A 62 7.63 3.32 1.20
CA TYR A 62 6.46 4.17 1.37
C TYR A 62 5.26 3.37 1.86
N VAL A 63 4.79 3.69 3.06
CA VAL A 63 3.54 3.13 3.60
C VAL A 63 2.76 4.22 4.31
N GLU A 64 1.45 4.25 4.09
CA GLU A 64 0.51 5.08 4.89
C GLU A 64 0.93 6.55 5.06
N GLY A 65 1.55 7.14 4.02
CA GLY A 65 1.99 8.54 4.03
C GLY A 65 3.36 8.78 4.67
N GLN A 66 4.00 7.74 5.22
CA GLN A 66 5.38 7.78 5.66
C GLN A 66 6.29 7.32 4.52
N SER A 67 7.40 8.02 4.32
CA SER A 67 8.45 7.64 3.38
C SER A 67 9.79 7.57 4.07
N GLY A 68 10.69 6.77 3.50
CA GLY A 68 12.06 6.67 3.98
C GLY A 68 12.81 5.59 3.22
N TRP A 69 13.74 4.96 3.92
CA TRP A 69 14.63 3.96 3.36
C TRP A 69 14.65 2.72 4.23
N MET A 70 14.46 1.56 3.62
CA MET A 70 14.74 0.28 4.26
C MET A 70 16.20 -0.09 4.02
N ARG A 71 16.92 -0.46 5.08
CA ARG A 71 18.15 -1.24 4.96
C ARG A 71 17.75 -2.70 4.76
N VAL A 72 18.19 -3.26 3.64
CA VAL A 72 17.90 -4.64 3.25
C VAL A 72 19.21 -5.39 3.16
N VAL A 73 19.27 -6.57 3.77
CA VAL A 73 20.46 -7.43 3.76
C VAL A 73 20.13 -8.78 3.15
N ALA A 74 21.12 -9.45 2.60
CA ALA A 74 21.02 -10.84 2.19
C ALA A 74 21.42 -11.76 3.35
N VAL A 75 20.66 -12.84 3.55
CA VAL A 75 20.88 -13.86 4.58
C VAL A 75 21.11 -15.19 3.88
N ASP A 76 22.24 -15.82 4.15
CA ASP A 76 22.55 -17.17 3.67
C ASP A 76 22.03 -18.20 4.69
N THR A 77 21.03 -18.98 4.28
CA THR A 77 20.44 -20.05 5.10
C THR A 77 21.20 -21.37 4.96
N GLY A 78 22.22 -21.42 4.09
CA GLY A 78 22.91 -22.62 3.65
C GLY A 78 22.28 -23.23 2.38
N GLU A 79 20.96 -23.15 2.25
CA GLU A 79 20.24 -23.65 1.06
C GLU A 79 20.00 -22.52 0.04
N GLU A 80 19.53 -21.38 0.53
CA GLU A 80 19.15 -20.22 -0.28
C GLU A 80 19.70 -18.91 0.31
N VAL A 81 19.73 -17.87 -0.52
CA VAL A 81 20.05 -16.51 -0.12
C VAL A 81 18.78 -15.68 -0.16
N VAL A 82 18.37 -15.13 0.97
CA VAL A 82 17.10 -14.43 1.12
C VAL A 82 17.36 -12.97 1.47
N TYR A 83 16.70 -12.04 0.77
CA TYR A 83 16.74 -10.63 1.15
C TYR A 83 15.64 -10.30 2.16
N THR A 84 16.02 -9.59 3.22
CA THR A 84 15.12 -9.15 4.30
C THR A 84 15.44 -7.71 4.70
N PRO A 85 14.45 -6.82 4.88
CA PRO A 85 14.68 -5.55 5.52
C PRO A 85 14.97 -5.78 7.01
N VAL A 86 15.89 -4.99 7.57
CA VAL A 86 16.31 -5.08 8.99
C VAL A 86 16.09 -3.77 9.74
N GLU A 87 16.00 -2.66 9.00
CA GLU A 87 15.82 -1.33 9.56
C GLU A 87 15.04 -0.45 8.58
N ILE A 88 14.15 0.39 9.09
CA ILE A 88 13.53 1.51 8.37
C ILE A 88 14.12 2.80 8.92
N VAL A 89 14.66 3.64 8.05
CA VAL A 89 15.20 4.96 8.38
C VAL A 89 14.30 6.02 7.77
N GLN A 90 13.67 6.83 8.63
CA GLN A 90 12.76 7.88 8.20
C GLN A 90 13.52 9.16 7.86
N GLN A 91 13.90 9.32 6.59
CA GLN A 91 14.52 10.53 6.08
C GLN A 91 14.32 10.66 4.56
N ILE A 92 14.56 11.85 4.03
CA ILE A 92 14.36 12.13 2.60
C ILE A 92 15.51 11.54 1.77
N ASP A 93 16.74 11.91 2.08
CA ASP A 93 17.93 11.46 1.35
C ASP A 93 18.29 10.02 1.74
N PRO A 94 18.86 9.21 0.83
CA PRO A 94 19.37 7.88 1.18
C PRO A 94 20.35 7.98 2.35
N PRO A 95 20.18 7.18 3.43
CA PRO A 95 21.13 7.19 4.52
C PRO A 95 22.49 6.70 4.05
N ALA A 96 23.55 7.12 4.73
CA ALA A 96 24.87 6.55 4.47
C ALA A 96 24.87 5.04 4.73
N VAL A 97 25.83 4.34 4.11
CA VAL A 97 26.11 2.93 4.40
C VAL A 97 26.27 2.76 5.91
N CYS A 98 25.62 1.76 6.49
CA CYS A 98 25.75 1.52 7.92
C CYS A 98 27.20 1.15 8.27
N GLN A 99 27.79 1.83 9.26
CA GLN A 99 29.13 1.54 9.76
C GLN A 99 29.13 1.39 11.30
N GLY A 100 29.81 0.35 11.82
CA GLY A 100 30.01 0.12 13.26
C GLY A 100 29.22 -1.06 13.86
N GLU A 101 29.29 -1.21 15.18
CA GLU A 101 28.70 -2.34 15.95
C GLU A 101 27.16 -2.38 15.92
N GLY A 102 26.50 -1.28 15.54
CA GLY A 102 25.03 -1.21 15.45
C GLY A 102 24.45 -1.71 14.13
N CYS A 103 25.30 -2.10 13.18
CA CYS A 103 24.87 -2.56 11.85
C CYS A 103 24.58 -4.05 11.84
N ALA A 104 23.57 -4.44 11.06
CA ALA A 104 23.13 -5.82 10.95
C ALA A 104 24.29 -6.70 10.43
N SER A 105 24.79 -7.58 11.29
CA SER A 105 25.92 -8.46 11.01
C SER A 105 25.81 -9.74 11.83
N GLY A 106 26.50 -10.80 11.37
CA GLY A 106 26.45 -12.12 11.98
C GLY A 106 25.12 -12.84 11.74
N ARG A 107 24.76 -13.70 12.69
CA ARG A 107 23.57 -14.55 12.57
C ARG A 107 22.29 -13.74 12.76
N LEU A 108 21.36 -13.85 11.81
CA LEU A 108 20.00 -13.34 11.91
C LEU A 108 19.04 -14.50 12.18
N SER A 109 18.14 -14.32 13.14
CA SER A 109 16.99 -15.19 13.36
C SER A 109 15.77 -14.30 13.58
N ALA A 110 14.82 -14.34 12.65
CA ALA A 110 13.64 -13.48 12.68
C ALA A 110 12.39 -14.25 12.27
N ARG A 111 11.28 -13.99 12.96
CA ARG A 111 9.95 -14.45 12.56
C ARG A 111 9.35 -13.47 11.56
N GLY A 112 8.67 -13.96 10.54
CA GLY A 112 8.15 -13.12 9.45
C GLY A 112 7.40 -13.92 8.39
N ILE A 113 7.26 -13.33 7.21
CA ILE A 113 6.59 -13.94 6.05
C ILE A 113 7.36 -13.69 4.76
N TYR A 114 7.21 -14.61 3.80
CA TYR A 114 7.66 -14.39 2.43
C TYR A 114 6.62 -13.61 1.65
N LYS A 115 7.05 -12.56 0.95
CA LYS A 115 6.23 -11.77 0.04
C LYS A 115 6.87 -11.69 -1.34
N PRO A 116 6.07 -11.63 -2.41
CA PRO A 116 6.61 -11.35 -3.73
C PRO A 116 7.25 -9.95 -3.75
N PRO A 117 8.23 -9.72 -4.63
CA PRO A 117 8.88 -8.41 -4.75
C PRO A 117 7.89 -7.34 -5.22
N PHE A 118 8.18 -6.09 -4.87
CA PHE A 118 7.37 -4.97 -5.34
C PHE A 118 7.45 -4.82 -6.85
N LYS A 119 6.35 -4.38 -7.48
CA LYS A 119 6.30 -4.15 -8.92
C LYS A 119 6.74 -2.74 -9.26
N ARG A 120 7.63 -2.65 -10.26
CA ARG A 120 7.99 -1.37 -10.89
C ARG A 120 6.81 -0.85 -11.72
N ASN A 121 6.60 0.46 -11.69
CA ASN A 121 5.61 1.16 -12.51
C ASN A 121 6.24 2.39 -13.21
N ALA A 122 5.46 3.08 -14.04
CA ALA A 122 5.92 4.22 -14.84
C ALA A 122 6.40 5.44 -14.02
N PHE A 123 6.08 5.49 -12.72
CA PHE A 123 6.47 6.57 -11.80
C PHE A 123 7.60 6.17 -10.84
N THR A 124 8.07 4.92 -10.91
CA THR A 124 9.19 4.46 -10.11
C THR A 124 10.48 5.12 -10.60
N ALA A 125 11.21 5.77 -9.70
CA ALA A 125 12.48 6.40 -10.01
C ALA A 125 13.54 5.36 -10.47
N LYS A 126 14.57 5.85 -11.15
CA LYS A 126 15.67 5.01 -11.62
C LYS A 126 16.59 4.69 -10.46
N ASP A 127 16.99 3.42 -10.36
CA ASP A 127 17.91 2.97 -9.31
C ASP A 127 19.32 3.53 -9.56
N ASP A 128 20.05 3.73 -8.46
CA ASP A 128 21.48 4.01 -8.45
C ASP A 128 22.22 2.77 -7.93
N THR A 129 22.51 1.87 -8.86
CA THR A 129 23.19 0.60 -8.56
C THR A 129 24.61 0.80 -8.03
N ALA A 130 25.29 1.88 -8.42
CA ALA A 130 26.67 2.16 -7.98
C ALA A 130 26.71 2.47 -6.48
N ASN A 131 25.71 3.20 -5.99
CA ASN A 131 25.55 3.52 -4.57
C ASN A 131 24.59 2.56 -3.83
N ARG A 132 24.12 1.51 -4.50
CA ARG A 132 23.20 0.49 -3.95
C ARG A 132 21.89 1.07 -3.42
N VAL A 133 21.38 2.09 -4.10
CA VAL A 133 20.11 2.75 -3.81
C VAL A 133 19.09 2.32 -4.84
N PHE A 134 17.98 1.75 -4.39
CA PHE A 134 16.94 1.16 -5.22
C PHE A 134 15.57 1.71 -4.84
N TYR A 135 14.71 1.87 -5.84
CA TYR A 135 13.33 2.35 -5.63
C TYR A 135 12.30 1.23 -5.65
N VAL A 136 12.76 -0.01 -5.79
CA VAL A 136 11.96 -1.23 -5.74
C VAL A 136 12.75 -2.28 -4.99
N LEU A 137 12.11 -2.91 -4.01
CA LEU A 137 12.67 -4.07 -3.33
C LEU A 137 12.51 -5.30 -4.24
N ASP A 138 13.55 -5.60 -5.01
CA ASP A 138 13.61 -6.69 -5.98
C ASP A 138 14.90 -7.52 -5.80
N PRO A 139 14.81 -8.70 -5.12
CA PRO A 139 15.93 -9.59 -4.91
C PRO A 139 16.65 -10.02 -6.20
N ALA A 140 15.93 -10.16 -7.32
CA ALA A 140 16.54 -10.56 -8.59
C ALA A 140 17.50 -9.48 -9.12
N THR A 141 17.20 -8.20 -8.85
CA THR A 141 18.11 -7.11 -9.17
C THR A 141 19.34 -7.10 -8.27
N TYR A 142 19.15 -7.39 -6.98
CA TYR A 142 20.22 -7.37 -5.97
C TYR A 142 21.17 -8.56 -6.09
N ALA A 143 20.69 -9.71 -6.59
CA ALA A 143 21.51 -10.89 -6.83
C ALA A 143 22.76 -10.59 -7.68
N ARG A 144 22.68 -9.61 -8.58
CA ARG A 144 23.80 -9.17 -9.44
C ARG A 144 24.92 -8.45 -8.68
N LEU A 145 24.67 -8.04 -7.44
CA LEU A 145 25.66 -7.39 -6.56
C LEU A 145 26.44 -8.38 -5.71
N LEU A 146 26.03 -9.66 -5.70
CA LEU A 146 26.66 -10.71 -4.92
C LEU A 146 27.67 -11.51 -5.76
N PRO A 147 28.65 -12.20 -5.12
CA PRO A 147 29.46 -13.22 -5.77
C PRO A 147 28.60 -14.27 -6.48
N ALA A 148 29.11 -14.89 -7.54
CA ALA A 148 28.37 -15.79 -8.41
C ALA A 148 27.73 -16.96 -7.66
N GLU A 149 28.43 -17.50 -6.65
CA GLU A 149 28.02 -18.63 -5.82
C GLU A 149 26.81 -18.30 -4.93
N LEU A 150 26.70 -17.05 -4.48
CA LEU A 150 25.56 -16.57 -3.71
C LEU A 150 24.43 -16.14 -4.65
N SER A 151 24.77 -15.47 -5.74
CA SER A 151 23.83 -14.96 -6.75
C SER A 151 22.91 -16.06 -7.30
N SER A 152 23.45 -17.25 -7.58
CA SER A 152 22.67 -18.38 -8.11
C SER A 152 21.68 -18.98 -7.12
N ARG A 153 21.81 -18.67 -5.82
CA ARG A 153 20.95 -19.17 -4.75
C ARG A 153 19.94 -18.13 -4.25
N VAL A 154 19.89 -16.95 -4.87
CA VAL A 154 18.99 -15.88 -4.42
C VAL A 154 17.53 -16.26 -4.69
N ARG A 155 16.74 -16.29 -3.62
CA ARG A 155 15.29 -16.42 -3.68
C ARG A 155 14.67 -15.12 -4.21
N THR A 156 13.64 -15.23 -5.05
CA THR A 156 12.95 -14.06 -5.61
C THR A 156 12.01 -13.38 -4.63
N ASP A 157 11.46 -14.12 -3.68
CA ASP A 157 10.64 -13.57 -2.61
C ASP A 157 11.50 -12.83 -1.59
N VAL A 158 10.87 -11.84 -0.98
CA VAL A 158 11.42 -11.03 0.09
C VAL A 158 10.90 -11.60 1.40
N PHE A 159 11.77 -11.76 2.38
CA PHE A 159 11.33 -12.07 3.73
C PHE A 159 11.03 -10.76 4.47
N GLU A 160 9.79 -10.56 4.89
CA GLU A 160 9.36 -9.42 5.69
C GLU A 160 9.28 -9.87 7.16
N PRO A 161 10.20 -9.42 8.04
CA PRO A 161 10.16 -9.78 9.45
C PRO A 161 8.92 -9.16 10.10
N GLU A 162 8.34 -9.84 11.09
CA GLU A 162 7.17 -9.34 11.82
C GLU A 162 7.47 -8.02 12.54
N VAL A 163 8.65 -7.92 13.14
CA VAL A 163 9.11 -6.73 13.88
C VAL A 163 10.35 -6.19 13.19
N ILE A 164 10.41 -4.88 13.03
CA ILE A 164 11.54 -4.20 12.38
C ILE A 164 12.00 -3.02 13.22
N ARG A 165 13.29 -2.72 13.15
CA ARG A 165 13.88 -1.54 13.76
C ARG A 165 13.49 -0.30 12.96
N PHE A 166 12.91 0.69 13.60
CA PHE A 166 12.55 1.97 13.00
C PHE A 166 13.41 3.07 13.61
N VAL A 167 14.02 3.89 12.76
CA VAL A 167 14.89 4.99 13.15
C VAL A 167 14.21 6.30 12.75
N SER A 168 13.83 7.08 13.76
CA SER A 168 13.30 8.44 13.62
C SER A 168 14.26 9.46 14.24
N ASP A 169 13.87 10.73 14.18
CA ASP A 169 14.59 11.84 14.84
C ASP A 169 14.78 11.63 16.35
N ASN A 170 13.89 10.87 17.00
CA ASN A 170 13.94 10.57 18.43
C ASN A 170 14.80 9.34 18.77
N GLY A 171 15.44 8.73 17.76
CA GLY A 171 16.25 7.54 17.90
C GLY A 171 15.56 6.24 17.48
N PRO A 172 16.24 5.10 17.64
CA PRO A 172 15.75 3.80 17.19
C PRO A 172 14.76 3.16 18.18
N TYR A 173 13.69 2.57 17.66
CA TYR A 173 12.74 1.74 18.40
C TYR A 173 12.22 0.60 17.52
N LEU A 174 11.52 -0.38 18.11
CA LEU A 174 10.93 -1.49 17.36
C LEU A 174 9.47 -1.19 17.03
N ILE A 175 9.04 -1.56 15.83
CA ILE A 175 7.64 -1.52 15.39
C ILE A 175 7.25 -2.84 14.73
N ASP A 176 5.95 -3.11 14.67
CA ASP A 176 5.43 -4.11 13.73
C ASP A 176 5.75 -3.65 12.30
N ASN A 177 6.34 -4.54 11.51
CA ASN A 177 6.66 -4.24 10.13
C ASN A 177 5.37 -4.07 9.32
N PRO A 178 5.13 -2.89 8.73
CA PRO A 178 3.89 -2.61 8.01
C PRO A 178 3.70 -3.47 6.75
N TYR A 179 4.73 -4.14 6.25
CA TYR A 179 4.63 -5.08 5.13
C TYR A 179 4.46 -6.53 5.54
N ALA A 180 4.66 -6.88 6.82
CA ALA A 180 4.49 -8.23 7.35
C ALA A 180 3.00 -8.61 7.53
N ARG A 181 2.22 -8.44 6.45
CA ARG A 181 0.79 -8.71 6.33
C ARG A 181 0.47 -9.43 5.03
N LEU A 182 -0.65 -10.15 5.00
CA LEU A 182 -1.07 -10.95 3.85
C LEU A 182 -1.42 -10.12 2.60
N ARG A 183 -1.89 -8.89 2.80
CA ARG A 183 -2.24 -8.03 1.67
C ARG A 183 -0.98 -7.59 0.91
N LEU A 184 -1.07 -7.62 -0.42
CA LEU A 184 -0.05 -7.08 -1.31
C LEU A 184 -0.14 -5.54 -1.38
N ASP A 185 1.01 -4.87 -1.40
CA ASP A 185 1.07 -3.40 -1.36
C ASP A 185 1.20 -2.75 -2.75
N ASP A 186 1.24 -3.55 -3.82
CA ASP A 186 1.10 -3.07 -5.20
C ASP A 186 -0.36 -2.75 -5.58
N GLU A 187 -1.31 -3.13 -4.74
CA GLU A 187 -2.72 -2.81 -4.93
C GLU A 187 -3.11 -1.48 -4.27
N LEU A 188 -4.14 -0.81 -4.81
CA LEU A 188 -4.69 0.42 -4.24
C LEU A 188 -5.07 0.21 -2.74
N PRO A 189 -4.60 1.08 -1.82
CA PRO A 189 -4.87 0.93 -0.39
C PRO A 189 -6.38 0.95 -0.06
N PRO A 190 -6.82 0.26 1.01
CA PRO A 190 -8.23 0.22 1.42
C PRO A 190 -8.84 1.62 1.56
N GLN A 191 -8.13 2.54 2.20
CA GLN A 191 -8.63 3.89 2.50
C GLN A 191 -8.96 4.69 1.24
N ARG A 192 -8.23 4.45 0.13
CA ARG A 192 -8.53 5.08 -1.16
C ARG A 192 -9.83 4.56 -1.76
N HIS A 193 -10.11 3.26 -1.64
CA HIS A 193 -11.40 2.69 -2.05
C HIS A 193 -12.57 3.30 -1.28
N PHE A 194 -12.41 3.51 0.03
CA PHE A 194 -13.43 4.18 0.84
C PHE A 194 -13.66 5.64 0.39
N GLY A 195 -12.59 6.39 0.12
CA GLY A 195 -12.70 7.74 -0.42
C GLY A 195 -13.44 7.81 -1.76
N TYR A 196 -13.20 6.85 -2.66
CA TYR A 196 -13.97 6.75 -3.90
C TYR A 196 -15.43 6.40 -3.66
N ALA A 197 -15.75 5.51 -2.71
CA ALA A 197 -17.14 5.19 -2.37
C ALA A 197 -17.93 6.45 -1.95
N ILE A 198 -17.36 7.26 -1.05
CA ILE A 198 -17.93 8.56 -0.64
C ILE A 198 -18.12 9.49 -1.84
N THR A 199 -17.14 9.54 -2.74
CA THR A 199 -17.23 10.38 -3.95
C THR A 199 -18.42 9.97 -4.82
N TRP A 200 -18.58 8.67 -5.07
CA TRP A 200 -19.69 8.15 -5.90
C TRP A 200 -21.06 8.38 -5.25
N TRP A 201 -21.19 8.13 -3.95
CA TRP A 201 -22.43 8.41 -3.22
C TRP A 201 -22.71 9.91 -3.11
N GLY A 202 -21.69 10.74 -2.93
CA GLY A 202 -21.81 12.20 -2.92
C GLY A 202 -22.31 12.73 -4.27
N LEU A 203 -21.78 12.22 -5.39
CA LEU A 203 -22.28 12.51 -6.73
C LEU A 203 -23.72 12.05 -6.93
N ALA A 204 -24.10 10.88 -6.38
CA ALA A 204 -25.48 10.40 -6.42
C ALA A 204 -26.44 11.35 -5.67
N ILE A 205 -26.07 11.79 -4.47
CA ILE A 205 -26.83 12.77 -3.68
C ILE A 205 -26.92 14.11 -4.43
N ALA A 206 -25.82 14.58 -5.01
CA ALA A 206 -25.81 15.81 -5.80
C ALA A 206 -26.73 15.71 -7.03
N LEU A 207 -26.73 14.57 -7.74
CA LEU A 207 -27.62 14.32 -8.86
C LEU A 207 -29.10 14.38 -8.42
N ILE A 208 -29.45 13.76 -7.29
CA ILE A 208 -30.80 13.85 -6.71
C ILE A 208 -31.15 15.31 -6.40
N GLY A 209 -30.26 16.04 -5.72
CA GLY A 209 -30.45 17.44 -5.35
C GLY A 209 -30.69 18.34 -6.56
N VAL A 210 -29.82 18.27 -7.58
CA VAL A 210 -29.96 19.04 -8.83
C VAL A 210 -31.23 18.65 -9.58
N TYR A 211 -31.55 17.35 -9.66
CA TYR A 211 -32.75 16.86 -10.32
C TYR A 211 -34.03 17.43 -9.68
N LEU A 212 -34.12 17.42 -8.35
CA LEU A 212 -35.26 17.96 -7.62
C LEU A 212 -35.34 19.50 -7.72
N ALA A 213 -34.20 20.19 -7.54
CA ALA A 213 -34.13 21.65 -7.64
C ALA A 213 -34.54 22.16 -9.03
N PHE A 214 -34.07 21.50 -10.09
CA PHE A 214 -34.45 21.81 -11.46
C PHE A 214 -35.96 21.67 -11.69
N HIS A 215 -36.57 20.58 -11.20
CA HIS A 215 -38.00 20.37 -11.35
C HIS A 215 -38.84 21.32 -10.50
N TYR A 216 -38.35 21.71 -9.32
CA TYR A 216 -38.96 22.77 -8.50
C TYR A 216 -38.94 24.11 -9.24
N GLN A 217 -37.79 24.52 -9.76
CA GLN A 217 -37.63 25.77 -10.51
C GLN A 217 -38.52 25.82 -11.77
N LYS A 218 -38.74 24.67 -12.43
CA LYS A 218 -39.63 24.57 -13.59
C LYS A 218 -41.12 24.46 -13.22
N GLY A 219 -41.49 24.58 -11.95
CA GLY A 219 -42.88 24.45 -11.47
C GLY A 219 -43.45 23.04 -11.60
N ARG A 220 -42.58 22.04 -11.82
CA ARG A 220 -42.93 20.64 -12.03
C ARG A 220 -42.87 19.81 -10.75
N LEU A 221 -42.32 20.37 -9.66
CA LEU A 221 -42.40 19.88 -8.31
C LEU A 221 -43.00 20.98 -7.42
N ARG A 222 -44.17 20.76 -6.83
CA ARG A 222 -44.78 21.67 -5.84
C ARG A 222 -45.01 20.94 -4.51
N PHE A 223 -44.39 21.48 -3.46
CA PHE A 223 -44.74 21.14 -2.08
C PHE A 223 -46.08 21.80 -1.76
N ARG A 224 -46.97 21.11 -1.04
CA ARG A 224 -48.21 21.72 -0.55
C ARG A 224 -47.79 22.60 0.62
N ASN A 225 -47.96 23.92 0.52
CA ASN A 225 -47.85 24.77 1.70
C ASN A 225 -49.02 24.38 2.61
N GLU A 226 -48.72 23.79 3.77
CA GLU A 226 -49.64 23.88 4.90
C GLU A 226 -49.44 25.28 5.47
N ASP A 227 -50.29 26.21 5.03
CA ASP A 227 -50.43 27.48 5.72
C ASP A 227 -50.81 27.14 7.17
N LYS A 228 -49.88 27.44 8.09
CA LYS A 228 -50.19 27.53 9.52
C LYS A 228 -51.22 28.65 9.65
N SER A 229 -52.47 28.27 9.90
CA SER A 229 -53.51 29.17 10.40
C SER A 229 -53.17 29.68 11.80
#